data_AF-A0A7J2YMW7-F1
#
_entry.id   AF-A0A7J2YMW7-F1
#
_cell.length_a   1.000
_cell.length_b   1.000
_cell.length_c   1.000
_cell.angle_alpha   90.00
_cell.angle_beta   90.00
_cell.angle_gamma   90.00
#
_symmetry.space_group_name_H-M   'P 1'
#
loop_
_entity.id
_entity.type
_entity.pdbx_description
1 polymer ?
#
loop_
_entity_poly.entity_id
_entity_poly.type
_entity_poly.pdbx_seq_one_letter_code
_entity_poly.pdbx_strand_id
1 'polypeptide(L)'
;MEDLIYTVRLYFDPNEKIADMKTAAQQYQCALQLIESGKKLERWDTVSFIKVKPFMYNGKTFTVKPAEFVKSLAEVNVEDYVRNLRTALNQTFKPMGIDIETEKETEISKWLTS
;
A
#
# COMPACT_ATOMS: atom_id res chain seq x y z
N MET A 1 -12.10 -2.96 6.79
CA MET A 1 -10.68 -2.55 6.69
C MET A 1 -9.75 -3.76 6.68
N GLU A 2 -10.13 -4.87 7.31
CA GLU A 2 -9.32 -6.09 7.41
C GLU A 2 -8.85 -6.63 6.05
N ASP A 3 -9.71 -6.63 5.03
CA ASP A 3 -9.37 -7.11 3.67
C ASP A 3 -8.29 -6.29 2.96
N LEU A 4 -7.98 -5.09 3.46
CA LEU A 4 -6.96 -4.21 2.91
C LEU A 4 -5.59 -4.40 3.57
N ILE A 5 -5.50 -5.22 4.61
CA ILE A 5 -4.28 -5.38 5.40
C ILE A 5 -3.26 -6.22 4.63
N TYR A 6 -2.07 -5.64 4.46
CA TYR A 6 -0.87 -6.38 4.08
C TYR A 6 -0.14 -6.83 5.35
N THR A 7 0.22 -8.10 5.39
CA THR A 7 0.96 -8.71 6.50
C THR A 7 2.31 -9.21 6.00
N VAL A 8 3.40 -8.64 6.50
CA VAL A 8 4.76 -8.88 5.99
C VAL A 8 5.74 -9.09 7.14
N ARG A 9 6.65 -10.06 6.99
CA ARG A 9 7.72 -10.32 7.94
C ARG A 9 8.91 -9.38 7.71
N LEU A 10 9.49 -8.88 8.80
CA LEU A 10 10.72 -8.09 8.79
C LEU A 10 11.94 -9.02 8.69
N TYR A 11 12.70 -8.93 7.60
CA TYR A 11 13.88 -9.78 7.39
C TYR A 11 15.13 -9.28 8.12
N PHE A 12 15.20 -7.96 8.30
CA PHE A 12 16.26 -7.24 9.01
C PHE A 12 15.69 -6.55 10.22
N ASP A 13 16.55 -6.29 11.22
CA ASP A 13 16.17 -5.50 12.38
C ASP A 13 15.72 -4.10 11.92
N PRO A 14 14.50 -3.66 12.31
CA PRO A 14 14.02 -2.34 11.92
C PRO A 14 14.90 -1.22 12.48
N ASN A 15 15.45 -1.35 13.71
CA ASN A 15 16.27 -0.32 14.35
C ASN A 15 17.61 -0.11 13.62
N GLU A 16 18.19 -1.17 13.07
CA GLU A 16 19.39 -1.07 12.22
C GLU A 16 19.06 -0.49 10.84
N LYS A 17 17.93 -0.90 10.25
CA LYS A 17 17.56 -0.54 8.87
C LYS A 17 17.02 0.88 8.74
N ILE A 18 16.39 1.41 9.79
CA ILE A 18 15.81 2.76 9.82
C ILE A 18 16.91 3.84 9.68
N ALA A 19 18.10 3.60 10.24
CA ALA A 19 19.21 4.55 10.23
C ALA A 19 19.73 4.88 8.83
N ASP A 20 19.60 3.96 7.87
CA ASP A 20 20.24 4.04 6.55
C ASP A 20 19.31 4.50 5.41
N MET A 21 18.01 4.69 5.66
CA MET A 21 17.04 4.71 4.55
C MET A 21 16.64 6.10 4.06
N LYS A 22 17.13 6.48 2.87
CA LYS A 22 16.56 7.57 2.02
C LYS A 22 15.14 7.24 1.52
N THR A 23 14.83 5.97 1.28
CA THR A 23 13.50 5.48 0.85
C THR A 23 13.21 4.12 1.50
N ALA A 24 12.53 4.13 2.64
CA ALA A 24 12.24 2.88 3.36
C ALA A 24 11.18 2.05 2.61
N ALA A 25 11.40 0.74 2.51
CA ALA A 25 10.35 -0.17 2.03
C ALA A 25 9.13 -0.12 2.95
N GLN A 26 7.96 -0.47 2.44
CA GLN A 26 6.67 -0.27 3.13
C GLN A 26 6.62 -0.91 4.52
N GLN A 27 7.11 -2.14 4.66
CA GLN A 27 7.18 -2.82 5.96
C GLN A 27 8.06 -2.08 6.98
N TYR A 28 9.11 -1.38 6.53
CA TYR A 28 9.96 -0.56 7.41
C TYR A 28 9.38 0.82 7.70
N GLN A 29 8.59 1.40 6.78
CA GLN A 29 7.77 2.58 7.07
C GLN A 29 6.73 2.27 8.16
N CYS A 30 6.11 1.09 8.11
CA CYS A 30 5.20 0.61 9.14
C CYS A 30 5.94 0.38 10.46
N ALA A 31 7.07 -0.34 10.43
CA ALA A 31 7.85 -0.64 11.63
C ALA A 31 8.30 0.65 12.36
N LEU A 32 8.74 1.67 11.62
CA LEU A 32 9.12 2.96 12.21
C LEU A 32 7.96 3.61 12.98
N GLN A 33 6.78 3.69 12.37
CA GLN A 33 5.59 4.27 13.02
C GLN A 33 5.21 3.50 14.29
N LEU A 34 5.32 2.17 14.27
CA LEU A 34 5.07 1.33 15.44
C LEU A 34 6.11 1.58 16.54
N ILE A 35 7.40 1.67 16.18
CA ILE A 35 8.49 1.95 17.13
C ILE A 35 8.31 3.31 17.79
N GLU A 36 8.00 4.34 17.01
CA GLU A 36 7.76 5.70 17.52
C GLU A 36 6.49 5.79 18.38
N SER A 37 5.52 4.89 18.18
CA SER A 37 4.37 4.75 19.08
C SER A 37 4.66 3.99 20.39
N GLY A 38 5.90 3.52 20.56
CA GLY A 38 6.36 2.79 21.75
C GLY A 38 6.33 1.27 21.64
N LYS A 39 6.02 0.70 20.46
CA LYS A 39 6.13 -0.75 20.26
C LYS A 39 7.58 -1.17 20.09
N LYS A 40 7.94 -2.31 20.66
CA LYS A 40 9.22 -2.96 20.40
C LYS A 40 9.03 -3.92 19.24
N LEU A 41 9.88 -3.80 18.23
CA LEU A 41 9.92 -4.69 17.07
C LEU A 41 11.35 -5.16 16.85
N GLU A 42 11.48 -6.44 16.53
CA GLU A 42 12.74 -7.11 16.29
C GLU A 42 12.78 -7.74 14.90
N ARG A 43 13.94 -8.27 14.53
CA ARG A 43 14.08 -9.09 13.33
C ARG A 43 13.11 -10.27 13.39
N TRP A 44 12.51 -10.60 12.25
CA TRP A 44 11.54 -11.68 12.05
C TRP A 44 10.13 -11.41 12.59
N ASP A 45 9.90 -10.27 13.22
CA ASP A 45 8.55 -9.86 13.56
C ASP A 45 7.70 -9.63 12.31
N THR A 46 6.39 -9.76 12.50
CA THR A 46 5.41 -9.54 11.45
C THR A 46 4.69 -8.23 11.70
N VAL A 47 4.67 -7.37 10.69
CA VAL A 47 3.96 -6.09 10.73
C VAL A 47 2.76 -6.12 9.80
N SER A 48 1.69 -5.45 10.20
CA SER A 48 0.45 -5.33 9.44
C SER A 48 0.21 -3.87 9.08
N PHE A 49 0.05 -3.57 7.80
CA PHE A 49 -0.15 -2.20 7.32
C PHE A 49 -1.19 -2.11 6.20
N ILE A 50 -1.73 -0.92 6.01
CA ILE A 50 -2.64 -0.58 4.91
C ILE A 50 -1.96 0.47 4.04
N LYS A 51 -2.11 0.35 2.72
CA LYS A 51 -1.63 1.37 1.79
C LYS A 51 -2.55 2.58 1.81
N VAL A 52 -1.97 3.72 2.13
CA VAL A 52 -2.68 4.99 2.27
C VAL A 52 -2.19 5.98 1.21
N LYS A 53 -2.95 7.07 1.04
CA LYS A 53 -2.53 8.19 0.22
C LYS A 53 -1.19 8.73 0.75
N PRO A 54 -0.25 9.15 -0.12
CA PRO A 54 1.04 9.65 0.31
C PRO A 54 0.89 10.79 1.33
N PHE A 55 1.67 10.74 2.41
CA PHE A 55 1.67 11.76 3.46
C PHE A 55 3.09 12.00 3.98
N MET A 56 3.31 13.16 4.60
CA MET A 56 4.61 13.49 5.20
C MET A 56 4.72 12.92 6.61
N TYR A 57 5.83 12.25 6.90
CA TYR A 57 6.17 11.68 8.20
C TYR A 57 7.67 11.83 8.46
N ASN A 58 8.05 12.54 9.54
CA ASN A 58 9.45 12.85 9.88
C ASN A 58 10.31 13.34 8.70
N GLY A 59 9.74 14.27 7.91
CA GLY A 59 10.43 14.86 6.75
C GLY A 59 10.53 13.95 5.51
N LYS A 60 9.89 12.76 5.51
CA LYS A 60 9.87 11.82 4.39
C LYS A 60 8.43 11.52 3.95
N THR A 61 8.24 11.14 2.68
CA THR A 61 6.92 10.75 2.17
C THR A 61 6.65 9.27 2.42
N PHE A 62 5.61 8.98 3.18
CA PHE A 62 5.17 7.63 3.53
C PHE A 62 3.91 7.28 2.74
N THR A 63 3.74 5.99 2.44
CA THR A 63 2.60 5.48 1.64
C THR A 63 1.82 4.38 2.36
N VAL A 64 2.19 4.08 3.59
CA VAL A 64 1.54 3.08 4.42
C VAL A 64 1.42 3.55 5.86
N LYS A 65 0.40 3.06 6.55
CA LYS A 65 0.23 3.21 7.99
C LYS A 65 0.04 1.83 8.63
N PRO A 66 0.48 1.63 9.88
CA PRO A 66 0.09 0.45 10.65
C PRO A 66 -1.43 0.28 10.64
N ALA A 67 -1.90 -0.96 10.50
CA ALA A 67 -3.33 -1.24 10.38
C ALA A 67 -4.14 -0.67 11.55
N GLU A 68 -3.56 -0.67 12.76
CA GLU A 68 -4.17 -0.11 13.97
C GLU A 68 -4.30 1.43 13.98
N PHE A 69 -3.54 2.13 13.12
CA PHE A 69 -3.56 3.60 13.05
C PHE A 69 -4.49 4.13 11.96
N VAL A 70 -4.94 3.29 11.02
CA VAL A 70 -5.91 3.72 10.00
C VAL A 70 -7.30 3.70 10.61
N LYS A 71 -7.95 4.87 10.66
CA LYS A 71 -9.30 5.01 11.25
C LYS A 71 -10.38 5.21 10.21
N SER A 72 -10.02 5.63 8.99
CA SER A 72 -10.98 5.94 7.93
C SER A 72 -10.54 5.42 6.57
N LEU A 73 -11.51 4.98 5.77
CA LEU A 73 -11.32 4.62 4.36
C LEU A 73 -10.87 5.81 3.50
N ALA A 74 -11.14 7.05 3.94
CA ALA A 74 -10.74 8.25 3.21
C ALA A 74 -9.21 8.39 3.05
N GLU A 75 -8.45 7.80 3.97
CA GLU A 75 -6.99 7.78 3.97
C GLU A 75 -6.42 6.71 3.03
N VAL A 76 -7.20 5.68 2.71
CA VAL A 76 -6.75 4.54 1.89
C VAL A 76 -6.49 4.98 0.46
N ASN A 77 -5.41 4.47 -0.13
CA ASN A 77 -5.16 4.64 -1.55
C ASN A 77 -5.90 3.56 -2.36
N VAL A 78 -7.21 3.76 -2.56
CA VAL A 78 -8.09 2.81 -3.26
C VAL A 78 -7.59 2.51 -4.68
N GLU A 79 -7.08 3.53 -5.39
CA GLU A 79 -6.54 3.38 -6.75
C GLU A 79 -5.39 2.39 -6.81
N ASP A 80 -4.50 2.37 -5.80
CA ASP A 80 -3.39 1.41 -5.75
C ASP A 80 -3.89 -0.04 -5.61
N TYR A 81 -4.89 -0.29 -4.76
CA TYR A 81 -5.49 -1.62 -4.62
C TYR A 81 -6.15 -2.07 -5.92
N VAL A 82 -6.96 -1.21 -6.54
CA VAL A 82 -7.64 -1.51 -7.81
C VAL A 82 -6.61 -1.80 -8.91
N ARG A 83 -5.57 -0.98 -9.03
CA ARG A 83 -4.48 -1.18 -10.00
C ARG A 83 -3.75 -2.50 -9.78
N ASN A 84 -3.39 -2.82 -8.54
CA ASN A 84 -2.65 -4.05 -8.22
C ASN A 84 -3.52 -5.29 -8.47
N LEU A 85 -4.80 -5.26 -8.08
CA LEU A 85 -5.74 -6.34 -8.34
C LEU A 85 -5.89 -6.56 -9.84
N ARG A 86 -6.12 -5.49 -10.61
CA ARG A 86 -6.22 -5.58 -12.07
C ARG A 86 -4.96 -6.16 -12.70
N THR A 87 -3.78 -5.75 -12.22
CA THR A 87 -2.50 -6.28 -12.68
C THR A 87 -2.40 -7.78 -12.43
N ALA A 88 -2.76 -8.24 -11.24
CA ALA A 88 -2.74 -9.66 -10.88
C ALA A 88 -3.73 -10.49 -11.71
N LEU A 89 -4.93 -9.97 -11.94
CA LEU A 89 -5.92 -10.63 -12.79
C LEU A 89 -5.43 -10.72 -14.24
N ASN A 90 -4.90 -9.62 -14.81
CA ASN A 90 -4.32 -9.64 -16.15
C ASN A 90 -3.19 -10.67 -16.28
N GLN A 91 -2.29 -10.74 -15.30
CA GLN A 91 -1.23 -11.76 -15.29
C GLN A 91 -1.80 -13.19 -15.26
N THR A 92 -2.88 -13.41 -14.50
CA THR A 92 -3.54 -14.72 -14.38
C THR A 92 -4.22 -15.15 -15.67
N PHE A 93 -4.86 -14.21 -16.36
CA PHE A 93 -5.68 -14.49 -17.55
C PHE A 93 -4.94 -14.39 -18.88
N LYS A 94 -3.76 -13.75 -18.90
CA LYS A 94 -2.92 -13.63 -20.09
C LYS A 94 -2.65 -14.95 -20.83
N PRO A 95 -2.39 -16.09 -20.18
CA PRO A 95 -2.20 -17.37 -20.87
C PRO A 95 -3.45 -17.88 -21.58
N MET A 96 -4.63 -17.41 -21.20
CA MET A 96 -5.92 -17.75 -21.79
C MET A 96 -6.30 -16.80 -22.94
N GLY A 97 -5.45 -15.82 -23.27
CA GLY A 97 -5.75 -14.78 -24.27
C GLY A 97 -6.86 -13.82 -23.85
N ILE A 98 -7.10 -13.67 -22.54
CA ILE A 98 -8.11 -12.76 -21.97
C ILE A 98 -7.38 -11.56 -21.37
N ASP A 99 -7.78 -10.35 -21.78
CA ASP A 99 -7.30 -9.08 -21.23
C ASP A 99 -8.44 -8.37 -20.46
N ILE A 100 -8.14 -7.92 -19.25
CA ILE A 100 -9.05 -7.09 -18.45
C ILE A 100 -8.77 -5.63 -18.78
N GLU A 101 -9.51 -5.13 -19.76
CA GLU A 101 -9.56 -3.72 -20.10
C GLU A 101 -10.28 -2.92 -18.99
N THR A 102 -9.87 -1.67 -18.84
CA THR A 102 -10.71 -0.67 -18.18
C THR A 102 -11.59 -0.15 -19.29
N GLU A 103 -12.89 -0.02 -19.02
CA GLU A 103 -13.69 0.91 -19.81
C GLU A 103 -12.91 2.22 -19.89
N LYS A 104 -12.38 2.54 -21.08
CA LYS A 104 -12.13 3.93 -21.41
C LYS A 104 -13.51 4.54 -21.27
N GLU A 105 -13.69 5.57 -20.43
CA GLU A 105 -14.89 6.39 -20.48
C GLU A 105 -15.20 6.62 -21.96
N THR A 106 -16.23 5.95 -22.47
CA THR A 106 -16.51 5.98 -23.88
C THR A 106 -16.80 7.45 -24.21
N GLU A 107 -16.04 8.03 -25.13
CA GLU A 107 -16.25 9.39 -25.65
C GLU A 107 -17.67 9.61 -26.20
N ILE A 108 -18.47 8.55 -26.31
CA ILE A 108 -19.90 8.54 -26.59
C ILE A 108 -20.69 9.33 -25.51
N SER A 109 -20.27 9.30 -24.25
CA SER A 109 -20.90 10.06 -23.16
C SER A 109 -20.80 11.58 -23.38
N LYS A 110 -19.74 12.06 -24.07
CA LYS A 110 -19.55 13.47 -24.45
C LYS A 110 -20.41 13.87 -25.65
N TRP A 111 -20.69 12.93 -26.55
CA TRP A 111 -21.54 13.15 -27.73
C TRP A 111 -23.02 13.28 -27.39
N LEU A 112 -23.52 12.60 -26.36
CA LEU A 112 -24.94 12.61 -25.98
C LEU A 112 -25.35 13.82 -25.13
N THR A 113 -24.40 14.67 -24.74
CA THR A 113 -24.62 15.91 -23.97
C THR A 113 -24.32 17.19 -24.77
N SER A 114 -24.07 17.10 -26.09
CA SER A 114 -23.91 18.26 -27.00
C SER A 114 -25.10 18.41 -27.94
#